data_AF-A0A3C0BDH4-F1
#
_entry.id   AF-A0A3C0BDH4-F1
#
_cell.length_a   1.000
_cell.length_b   1.000
_cell.length_c   1.000
_cell.angle_alpha   90.00
_cell.angle_beta   90.00
_cell.angle_gamma   90.00
#
_symmetry.space_group_name_H-M   'P 1'
#
loop_
_entity.id
_entity.type
_entity.pdbx_description
1 polymer ?
#
loop_
_entity_poly.entity_id
_entity_poly.type
_entity_poly.pdbx_seq_one_letter_code
_entity_poly.pdbx_strand_id
1 'polypeptide(L)'
;MSGSDIDSGKLFESYVAAEMIKFTRTNRLNTDLTFYRTRSGMEIDFVIETCKGIIGMEVKNRDTTSKSDFINLKRMADAAGNECLGGIVLYRGNQIQKYGKGLWAIPSCRFFSAC
;
A
#
# COMPACT_ATOMS: atom_id res chain seq x y z
N MET A 1 12.42 27.40 -20.60
CA MET A 1 11.19 27.30 -19.79
C MET A 1 11.06 25.85 -19.35
N SER A 2 11.41 25.57 -18.10
CA SER A 2 11.48 24.22 -17.52
C SER A 2 10.07 23.69 -17.26
N GLY A 3 9.64 22.70 -18.04
CA GLY A 3 8.46 21.91 -17.72
C GLY A 3 8.73 21.16 -16.43
N SER A 4 8.20 21.65 -15.33
CA SER A 4 8.27 20.98 -14.03
C SER A 4 7.59 19.62 -14.14
N ASP A 5 8.33 18.61 -13.74
CA ASP A 5 7.88 17.26 -13.40
C ASP A 5 6.40 17.20 -13.06
N ILE A 6 5.62 16.46 -13.85
CA ILE A 6 4.43 15.84 -13.27
C ILE A 6 4.97 15.05 -12.06
N ASP A 7 4.52 15.41 -10.86
CA ASP A 7 4.98 14.83 -9.59
C ASP A 7 5.11 13.31 -9.71
N SER A 8 6.34 12.83 -9.87
CA SER A 8 6.62 11.43 -10.20
C SER A 8 6.08 10.49 -9.12
N GLY A 9 5.94 10.98 -7.88
CA GLY A 9 5.27 10.28 -6.78
C GLY A 9 3.80 10.03 -7.09
N LYS A 10 3.04 11.08 -7.41
CA LYS A 10 1.62 10.98 -7.77
C LYS A 10 1.37 10.13 -9.00
N LEU A 11 2.27 10.17 -9.98
CA LEU A 11 2.20 9.27 -11.14
C LEU A 11 2.34 7.81 -10.71
N PHE A 12 3.30 7.51 -9.83
CA PHE A 12 3.49 6.15 -9.33
C PHE A 12 2.33 5.67 -8.47
N GLU A 13 1.78 6.53 -7.60
CA GLU A 13 0.55 6.25 -6.83
C GLU A 13 -0.63 5.96 -7.74
N SER A 14 -0.81 6.77 -8.80
CA SER A 14 -1.89 6.59 -9.79
C SER A 14 -1.72 5.29 -10.58
N TYR A 15 -0.48 4.95 -10.95
CA TYR A 15 -0.15 3.65 -11.55
C TYR A 15 -0.54 2.49 -10.62
N VAL A 16 -0.11 2.53 -9.36
CA VAL A 16 -0.42 1.48 -8.38
C VAL A 16 -1.94 1.37 -8.18
N ALA A 17 -2.67 2.49 -8.07
CA ALA A 17 -4.13 2.48 -7.96
C ALA A 17 -4.80 1.77 -9.16
N ALA A 18 -4.37 2.09 -10.38
CA ALA A 18 -4.90 1.47 -11.58
C ALA A 18 -4.59 -0.04 -11.65
N GLU A 19 -3.36 -0.45 -11.29
CA GLU A 19 -3.00 -1.86 -11.21
C GLU A 19 -3.77 -2.60 -10.11
N MET A 20 -3.99 -2.00 -8.94
CA MET A 20 -4.80 -2.60 -7.87
C MET A 20 -6.23 -2.85 -8.32
N ILE A 21 -6.86 -1.90 -9.01
CA ILE A 21 -8.22 -2.06 -9.56
C ILE A 21 -8.27 -3.22 -10.57
N LYS A 22 -7.27 -3.31 -11.46
CA LYS A 22 -7.19 -4.42 -12.42
C LYS A 22 -6.95 -5.75 -11.71
N PHE A 23 -6.05 -5.78 -10.74
CA PHE A 23 -5.69 -6.97 -9.98
C PHE A 23 -6.89 -7.54 -9.22
N THR A 24 -7.65 -6.70 -8.49
CA THR A 24 -8.82 -7.16 -7.74
C THR A 24 -9.93 -7.67 -8.66
N ARG A 25 -10.20 -6.97 -9.76
CA ARG A 25 -11.22 -7.36 -10.75
C ARG A 25 -10.87 -8.65 -11.49
N THR A 26 -9.63 -8.75 -11.99
CA THR A 26 -9.17 -9.93 -12.75
C THR A 26 -9.16 -11.18 -11.87
N ASN A 27 -8.73 -11.06 -10.61
CA ASN A 27 -8.70 -12.17 -9.67
C ASN A 27 -10.04 -12.43 -8.96
N ARG A 28 -11.10 -11.68 -9.30
CA ARG A 28 -12.43 -11.78 -8.67
C ARG A 28 -12.38 -11.75 -7.15
N LEU A 29 -11.49 -10.92 -6.60
CA LEU A 29 -11.36 -10.74 -5.16
C LEU A 29 -12.59 -10.01 -4.66
N ASN A 30 -13.29 -10.61 -3.69
CA ASN A 30 -14.41 -9.96 -3.01
C ASN A 30 -13.87 -8.98 -1.96
N THR A 31 -13.24 -7.92 -2.43
CA THR A 31 -12.55 -6.93 -1.59
C THR A 31 -12.79 -5.53 -2.11
N ASP A 32 -13.07 -4.61 -1.21
CA ASP A 32 -13.16 -3.19 -1.52
C ASP A 32 -11.80 -2.52 -1.37
N LEU A 33 -11.44 -1.70 -2.36
CA LEU A 33 -10.26 -0.83 -2.32
C LEU A 33 -10.70 0.56 -1.86
N THR A 34 -10.39 0.90 -0.62
CA THR A 34 -10.75 2.19 -0.02
C THR A 34 -9.52 3.01 0.33
N PHE A 35 -9.70 4.31 0.57
CA PHE A 35 -8.64 5.24 1.00
C PHE A 35 -8.95 5.67 2.44
N TYR A 36 -7.96 5.72 3.32
CA TYR A 36 -8.19 6.04 4.72
C TYR A 36 -7.45 7.32 5.14
N ARG A 37 -8.20 8.28 5.67
CA ARG A 37 -7.66 9.53 6.23
C ARG A 37 -8.38 9.90 7.53
N THR A 38 -7.63 10.18 8.60
CA THR A 38 -8.19 10.65 9.88
C THR A 38 -8.21 12.18 9.96
N ARG A 39 -9.02 12.72 10.88
CA ARG A 39 -8.99 14.16 11.22
C ARG A 39 -7.64 14.63 11.76
N SER A 40 -6.86 13.73 12.36
CA SER A 40 -5.50 14.01 12.86
C SER A 40 -4.43 13.97 11.76
N GLY A 41 -4.81 13.75 10.50
CA GLY A 41 -3.91 13.76 9.35
C GLY A 41 -3.14 12.46 9.13
N MET A 42 -3.56 11.35 9.75
CA MET A 42 -3.03 10.03 9.36
C MET A 42 -3.64 9.66 8.01
N GLU A 43 -2.80 9.18 7.09
CA GLU A 43 -3.20 8.74 5.76
C GLU A 43 -2.69 7.34 5.51
N ILE A 44 -3.49 6.53 4.82
CA ILE A 44 -3.10 5.24 4.25
C ILE A 44 -3.63 5.22 2.83
N ASP A 45 -2.71 5.03 1.88
CA ASP A 45 -3.00 5.13 0.44
C ASP A 45 -4.08 4.14 0.01
N PHE A 46 -4.05 2.90 0.51
CA PHE A 46 -5.15 1.96 0.29
C PHE A 46 -5.43 1.11 1.51
N VAL A 47 -6.70 0.76 1.70
CA VAL A 47 -7.14 -0.28 2.62
C VAL A 47 -7.89 -1.33 1.81
N ILE A 48 -7.47 -2.59 1.95
CA ILE A 48 -8.17 -3.73 1.39
C ILE A 48 -9.02 -4.33 2.50
N GLU A 49 -10.33 -4.30 2.32
CA GLU A 49 -11.27 -4.95 3.23
C GLU A 49 -11.64 -6.33 2.71
N THR A 50 -11.62 -7.33 3.59
CA THR A 50 -11.97 -8.72 3.28
C THR A 50 -12.91 -9.25 4.35
N CYS A 51 -13.54 -10.40 4.11
CA CYS A 51 -14.33 -11.08 5.15
C CYS A 51 -13.52 -11.54 6.38
N LYS A 52 -12.18 -11.50 6.32
CA LYS A 52 -11.28 -11.89 7.42
C LYS A 52 -10.70 -10.70 8.19
N GLY A 53 -10.92 -9.48 7.72
CA GLY A 53 -10.29 -8.27 8.25
C GLY A 53 -9.64 -7.42 7.16
N ILE A 54 -8.82 -6.47 7.58
CA ILE A 54 -8.27 -5.39 6.75
C ILE A 54 -6.75 -5.47 6.58
N ILE A 55 -6.27 -5.05 5.42
CA ILE A 55 -4.85 -4.87 5.11
C ILE A 55 -4.63 -3.42 4.66
N GLY A 56 -3.73 -2.72 5.33
CA GLY A 56 -3.33 -1.36 4.94
C GLY A 56 -2.19 -1.39 3.94
N MET A 57 -2.18 -0.45 3.00
CA MET A 57 -1.12 -0.32 2.00
C MET A 57 -0.65 1.13 1.86
N GLU A 58 0.66 1.29 1.78
CA GLU A 58 1.36 2.56 1.56
C GLU A 58 2.21 2.44 0.29
N VAL A 59 2.25 3.48 -0.53
CA VAL A 59 3.00 3.53 -1.78
C VAL A 59 4.20 4.45 -1.62
N LYS A 60 5.36 4.00 -2.11
CA LYS A 60 6.59 4.79 -2.08
C LYS A 60 7.30 4.73 -3.43
N ASN A 61 7.39 5.87 -4.12
CA ASN A 61 8.11 6.01 -5.38
C ASN A 61 9.63 6.10 -5.17
N ARG A 62 10.23 5.06 -4.61
CA ARG A 62 11.68 4.95 -4.39
C ARG A 62 12.11 3.49 -4.32
N ASP A 63 13.42 3.27 -4.43
CA ASP A 63 13.99 1.94 -4.61
C ASP A 63 14.34 1.23 -3.28
N THR A 64 14.20 1.93 -2.15
CA THR A 64 14.44 1.40 -0.80
C THR A 64 13.35 1.82 0.17
N THR A 65 13.11 1.02 1.20
CA THR A 65 12.16 1.30 2.28
C THR A 65 12.88 1.42 3.62
N SER A 66 12.22 2.05 4.59
CA SER A 66 12.72 2.18 5.95
C SER A 66 11.63 1.89 6.97
N LYS A 67 12.01 1.80 8.25
CA LYS A 67 11.06 1.55 9.34
C LYS A 67 10.00 2.66 9.49
N SER A 68 10.31 3.90 9.08
CA SER A 68 9.37 5.03 9.18
C SER A 68 8.17 4.87 8.26
N ASP A 69 8.30 4.09 7.19
CA ASP A 69 7.26 3.92 6.17
C ASP A 69 6.06 3.12 6.69
N PHE A 70 6.24 2.47 7.84
CA PHE A 70 5.25 1.63 8.48
C PHE A 70 4.56 2.32 9.64
N ILE A 71 4.83 3.62 9.91
CA ILE A 71 4.27 4.32 11.07
C ILE A 71 2.73 4.35 10.99
N ASN A 72 2.16 4.75 9.86
CA ASN A 72 0.70 4.80 9.71
C ASN A 72 0.08 3.40 9.72
N LEU A 73 0.72 2.41 9.08
CA LEU A 73 0.28 1.02 9.10
C LEU A 73 0.25 0.43 10.51
N LYS A 74 1.24 0.76 11.36
CA LYS A 74 1.24 0.36 12.77
C LYS A 74 0.11 1.03 13.54
N ARG A 75 -0.09 2.34 13.35
CA ARG A 75 -1.20 3.05 14.00
C ARG A 75 -2.57 2.53 13.58
N MET A 76 -2.73 2.12 12.33
CA MET A 76 -3.94 1.43 11.86
C MET A 76 -4.09 0.06 12.50
N ALA A 77 -3.00 -0.71 12.60
CA ALA A 77 -3.04 -2.00 13.29
C ALA A 77 -3.44 -1.84 14.76
N ASP A 78 -2.92 -0.82 15.45
CA ASP A 78 -3.26 -0.51 16.83
C ASP A 78 -4.75 -0.09 16.96
N ALA A 79 -5.27 0.67 15.99
CA ALA A 79 -6.67 1.12 15.97
C ALA A 79 -7.67 0.01 15.61
N ALA A 80 -7.32 -0.88 14.67
CA ALA A 80 -8.19 -1.94 14.19
C ALA A 80 -8.08 -3.23 15.01
N GLY A 81 -7.02 -3.40 15.81
CA GLY A 81 -6.84 -4.55 16.68
C GLY A 81 -6.82 -5.87 15.91
N ASN A 82 -7.69 -6.81 16.30
CA ASN A 82 -7.74 -8.15 15.71
C ASN A 82 -8.25 -8.17 14.25
N GLU A 83 -8.90 -7.10 13.79
CA GLU A 83 -9.33 -6.98 12.39
C GLU A 83 -8.15 -6.65 11.47
N CYS A 84 -7.01 -6.18 12.00
CA CYS A 84 -5.84 -5.91 11.18
C CYS A 84 -5.08 -7.20 10.85
N LEU A 85 -5.10 -7.57 9.56
CA LEU A 85 -4.34 -8.70 9.04
C LEU A 85 -2.88 -8.35 8.76
N GLY A 86 -2.57 -7.07 8.54
CA GLY A 86 -1.22 -6.58 8.33
C GLY A 86 -1.13 -5.27 7.54
N GLY A 87 0.08 -4.95 7.12
CA GLY A 87 0.40 -3.75 6.36
C GLY A 87 1.49 -4.00 5.31
N ILE A 88 1.30 -3.42 4.13
CA ILE A 88 2.21 -3.56 2.98
C ILE A 88 2.69 -2.19 2.54
N VAL A 89 4.00 -2.02 2.41
CA VAL A 89 4.58 -0.89 1.65
C VAL A 89 4.89 -1.38 0.25
N LEU A 90 4.12 -0.92 -0.73
CA LEU A 90 4.44 -1.09 -2.15
C LEU A 90 5.47 -0.06 -2.58
N TYR A 91 6.57 -0.52 -3.17
CA TYR A 91 7.66 0.36 -3.55
C TYR A 91 8.33 -0.09 -4.85
N ARG A 92 9.25 0.73 -5.35
CA ARG A 92 9.83 0.58 -6.68
C ARG A 92 11.15 -0.22 -6.72
N GLY A 93 11.59 -0.72 -5.58
CA GLY A 93 12.81 -1.54 -5.48
C GLY A 93 12.59 -2.97 -5.96
N ASN A 94 13.42 -3.91 -5.48
CA ASN A 94 13.45 -5.28 -6.02
C ASN A 94 13.50 -6.39 -4.95
N GLN A 95 13.52 -6.04 -3.67
CA GLN A 95 13.55 -7.02 -2.56
C GLN A 95 12.23 -7.07 -1.81
N ILE A 96 11.76 -8.28 -1.49
CA ILE A 96 10.68 -8.45 -0.50
C ILE A 96 11.33 -8.43 0.89
N GLN A 97 10.87 -7.56 1.77
CA GLN A 97 11.47 -7.37 3.10
C GLN A 97 10.41 -7.42 4.19
N LYS A 98 10.72 -8.10 5.30
CA LYS A 98 9.85 -8.16 6.47
C LYS A 98 10.31 -7.14 7.52
N TYR A 99 9.41 -6.28 7.96
CA TYR A 99 9.71 -5.23 8.96
C TYR A 99 9.11 -5.51 10.35
N GLY A 100 8.20 -6.48 10.45
CA GLY A 100 7.56 -6.86 11.71
C GLY A 100 6.53 -7.98 11.53
N LYS A 101 5.75 -8.25 12.59
CA LYS A 101 4.61 -9.16 12.50
C LYS A 101 3.57 -8.55 11.56
N GLY A 102 3.29 -9.21 10.44
CA GLY A 102 2.32 -8.76 9.45
C GLY A 102 2.74 -7.53 8.62
N LEU A 103 3.98 -7.04 8.74
CA LEU A 103 4.46 -5.84 8.02
C LEU A 103 5.52 -6.18 6.99
N TRP A 104 5.25 -5.82 5.73
CA TRP A 104 6.08 -6.19 4.58
C TRP A 104 6.32 -5.01 3.65
N ALA A 105 7.53 -4.90 3.10
CA ALA A 105 7.78 -4.11 1.90
C ALA A 105 7.84 -5.04 0.69
N ILE A 106 7.04 -4.75 -0.33
CA ILE A 106 6.91 -5.58 -1.53
C ILE A 106 7.12 -4.71 -2.78
N PRO A 107 8.03 -5.09 -3.70
CA PRO A 107 8.15 -4.41 -4.97
C PRO A 107 6.83 -4.43 -5.76
N SER A 108 6.37 -3.28 -6.27
CA SER A 108 5.13 -3.19 -7.05
C SER A 108 5.15 -4.13 -8.25
N CYS A 109 6.29 -4.23 -8.94
CA CYS A 109 6.47 -5.16 -10.05
C CYS A 109 6.23 -6.61 -9.64
N ARG A 110 6.70 -7.04 -8.45
CA ARG A 110 6.48 -8.41 -7.96
C ARG A 110 5.06 -8.64 -7.47
N PHE A 111 4.45 -7.62 -6.86
CA PHE A 111 3.07 -7.71 -6.36
C PHE A 111 2.09 -7.97 -7.51
N PHE A 112 2.25 -7.29 -8.66
CA PHE A 112 1.36 -7.44 -9.81
C PHE A 112 1.78 -8.54 -10.81
N SER A 113 2.97 -9.12 -10.68
CA SER A 113 3.44 -10.19 -11.59
C SER A 113 2.92 -11.58 -11.22
N ALA A 114 2.24 -11.74 -10.08
CA ALA A 114 1.65 -13.01 -9.68
C ALA A 114 0.32 -13.23 -10.41
N CYS A 115 0.42 -13.68 -11.66
CA CYS A 115 -0.63 -14.37 -12.40
C CYS A 115 -0.11 -15.76 -12.79
#